data_AF-A0A7V8X005-F1
#
_entry.id   AF-A0A7V8X005-F1
#
_cell.length_a   1.000
_cell.length_b   1.000
_cell.length_c   1.000
_cell.angle_alpha   90.00
_cell.angle_beta   90.00
_cell.angle_gamma   90.00
#
_symmetry.space_group_name_H-M   'P 1'
#
loop_
_entity.id
_entity.type
_entity.pdbx_description
1 polymer ?
#
loop_
_entity_poly.entity_id
_entity_poly.type
_entity_poly.pdbx_seq_one_letter_code
_entity_poly.pdbx_strand_id
1 'polypeptide(L)'
;MVESDDGVPTPRALHVRPWPDPVLDELGHDPRGEYADTFWLPLLGPTASLLARRLVAGLEHEPEGFSMPTEDTARMLGLGARGGRRGPFQRTVGRLAQFRLAFLDGDDGLLVRRRLPGLSRTQVTKLPAPLRLAHDHWRAEAERAPGLPVLRERSRTLALTLLQLGETPGDVEAHLRRLRFHPALAHDALRWARTRLPKDLKLP
;
A
#
# COMPACT_ATOMS: atom_id res chain seq x y z
N MET A 1 -39.73 24.75 -9.01
CA MET A 1 -39.28 25.05 -7.63
C MET A 1 -38.08 24.19 -7.37
N VAL A 2 -36.89 24.78 -7.42
CA VAL A 2 -35.62 24.10 -7.13
C VAL A 2 -35.41 24.27 -5.64
N GLU A 3 -35.53 23.19 -4.88
CA GLU A 3 -35.17 23.21 -3.47
C GLU A 3 -33.68 23.52 -3.35
N SER A 4 -33.42 24.61 -2.63
CA SER A 4 -32.13 25.13 -2.25
C SER A 4 -31.31 24.07 -1.53
N ASP A 5 -30.08 23.85 -2.02
CA ASP A 5 -29.08 22.99 -1.38
C ASP A 5 -28.69 23.63 -0.03
N ASP A 6 -29.01 22.95 1.07
CA ASP A 6 -28.70 23.36 2.44
C ASP A 6 -27.19 23.56 2.65
N GLY A 7 -26.71 24.77 2.35
CA GLY A 7 -26.04 25.70 3.25
C GLY A 7 -24.74 25.34 3.98
N VAL A 8 -24.30 24.08 4.01
CA VAL A 8 -23.02 23.72 4.66
C VAL A 8 -21.89 23.77 3.62
N PRO A 9 -20.94 24.71 3.74
CA PRO A 9 -19.84 24.82 2.80
C PRO A 9 -19.00 23.54 2.82
N THR A 10 -18.51 23.14 1.64
CA THR A 10 -17.49 22.08 1.57
C THR A 10 -16.22 22.59 2.26
N PRO A 11 -15.58 21.78 3.12
CA PRO A 11 -14.39 22.23 3.81
C PRO A 11 -13.31 22.60 2.79
N ARG A 12 -12.69 23.78 3.01
CA ARG A 12 -11.63 24.31 2.14
C ARG A 12 -10.42 23.37 2.09
N ALA A 13 -10.17 22.65 3.18
CA ALA A 13 -9.17 21.61 3.29
C ALA A 13 -9.72 20.43 4.09
N LEU A 14 -9.22 19.23 3.81
CA LEU A 14 -9.45 18.04 4.64
C LEU A 14 -8.22 17.78 5.52
N HIS A 15 -8.43 17.54 6.80
CA HIS A 15 -7.41 17.08 7.74
C HIS A 15 -7.27 15.57 7.63
N VAL A 16 -6.28 15.14 6.86
CA VAL A 16 -5.99 13.73 6.61
C VAL A 16 -5.18 13.16 7.76
N ARG A 17 -5.64 12.07 8.35
CA ARG A 17 -4.96 11.34 9.44
C ARG A 17 -4.90 9.85 9.13
N PRO A 18 -3.92 9.11 9.69
CA PRO A 18 -3.90 7.67 9.53
C PRO A 18 -5.14 7.03 10.18
N TRP A 19 -5.66 5.99 9.55
CA TRP A 19 -6.59 5.04 10.16
C TRP A 19 -5.83 3.74 10.46
N PRO A 20 -5.35 3.54 11.70
CA PRO A 20 -4.55 2.36 12.04
C PRO A 20 -5.37 1.08 11.87
N ASP A 21 -4.77 0.09 11.22
CA ASP A 21 -5.29 -1.27 11.18
C ASP A 21 -4.10 -2.23 11.13
N PRO A 22 -3.68 -2.77 12.28
CA PRO A 22 -2.43 -3.53 12.38
C PRO A 22 -2.40 -4.75 11.46
N VAL A 23 -3.57 -5.32 11.12
CA VAL A 23 -3.66 -6.47 10.21
C VAL A 23 -3.42 -6.02 8.76
N LEU A 24 -4.09 -4.96 8.32
CA LEU A 24 -3.90 -4.47 6.95
C LEU A 24 -2.55 -3.77 6.76
N ASP A 25 -2.02 -3.13 7.78
CA ASP A 25 -0.70 -2.48 7.72
C ASP A 25 0.40 -3.51 7.42
N GLU A 26 0.23 -4.75 7.90
CA GLU A 26 1.14 -5.86 7.64
C GLU A 26 0.83 -6.63 6.34
N LEU A 27 -0.44 -7.00 6.13
CA LEU A 27 -0.87 -7.96 5.09
C LEU A 27 -1.52 -7.31 3.86
N GLY A 28 -1.86 -6.03 3.93
CA GLY A 28 -2.56 -5.33 2.87
C GLY A 28 -1.64 -4.94 1.71
N HIS A 29 -2.25 -4.51 0.62
CA HIS A 29 -1.58 -4.15 -0.62
C HIS A 29 -1.31 -2.64 -0.70
N ASP A 30 -0.17 -2.28 -1.26
CA ASP A 30 0.13 -0.88 -1.59
C ASP A 30 -0.86 -0.36 -2.65
N PRO A 31 -1.49 0.82 -2.48
CA PRO A 31 -2.31 1.44 -3.53
C PRO A 31 -1.56 1.73 -4.84
N ARG A 32 -0.22 1.70 -4.82
CA ARG A 32 0.67 1.85 -5.99
C ARG A 32 1.16 0.52 -6.55
N GLY A 33 0.82 -0.59 -5.89
CA GLY A 33 1.25 -1.92 -6.27
C GLY A 33 0.39 -2.54 -7.37
N GLU A 34 0.94 -3.58 -7.99
CA GLU A 34 0.30 -4.33 -9.07
C GLU A 34 -1.09 -4.86 -8.71
N TYR A 35 -1.27 -5.34 -7.48
CA TYR A 35 -2.57 -5.81 -7.00
C TYR A 35 -3.64 -4.72 -7.06
N ALA A 36 -3.29 -3.49 -6.68
CA ALA A 36 -4.21 -2.37 -6.69
C ALA A 36 -4.59 -1.98 -8.13
N ASP A 37 -3.60 -1.90 -9.01
CA ASP A 37 -3.79 -1.52 -10.41
C ASP A 37 -4.58 -2.58 -11.19
N THR A 38 -4.39 -3.86 -10.87
CA THR A 38 -5.05 -4.97 -11.57
C THR A 38 -6.46 -5.22 -11.05
N PHE A 39 -6.66 -5.26 -9.73
CA PHE A 39 -7.91 -5.76 -9.15
C PHE A 39 -8.76 -4.68 -8.48
N TRP A 40 -8.15 -3.66 -7.87
CA TRP A 40 -8.90 -2.57 -7.24
C TRP A 40 -9.34 -1.50 -8.22
N LEU A 41 -8.55 -1.22 -9.28
CA LEU A 41 -8.87 -0.18 -10.26
C LEU A 41 -10.27 -0.31 -10.88
N PRO A 42 -10.75 -1.49 -11.31
CA PRO A 42 -12.11 -1.62 -11.86
C PRO A 42 -13.22 -1.33 -10.84
N LEU A 43 -12.94 -1.52 -9.55
CA LEU A 43 -13.90 -1.33 -8.46
C LEU A 43 -13.87 0.11 -7.93
N LEU A 44 -12.70 0.70 -7.74
CA LEU A 44 -12.55 2.08 -7.25
C LEU A 44 -12.73 3.11 -8.36
N GLY A 45 -12.35 2.76 -9.59
CA GLY A 45 -12.24 3.70 -10.68
C GLY A 45 -10.97 4.58 -10.59
N PRO A 46 -10.55 5.18 -11.71
CA PRO A 46 -9.22 5.81 -11.82
C PRO A 46 -8.98 6.93 -10.82
N THR A 47 -9.93 7.85 -10.67
CA THR A 47 -9.78 9.02 -9.79
C THR A 47 -9.65 8.64 -8.33
N ALA A 48 -10.44 7.68 -7.85
CA ALA A 48 -10.37 7.22 -6.46
C ALA A 48 -9.07 6.48 -6.19
N SER A 49 -8.59 5.67 -7.14
CA SER A 49 -7.27 5.02 -7.05
C SER A 49 -6.14 6.06 -6.96
N LEU A 50 -6.16 7.11 -7.78
CA LEU A 50 -5.16 8.19 -7.74
C LEU A 50 -5.23 8.98 -6.42
N LEU A 51 -6.44 9.27 -5.93
CA LEU A 51 -6.61 9.92 -4.63
C LEU A 51 -6.05 9.05 -3.49
N ALA A 52 -6.34 7.75 -3.48
CA ALA A 52 -5.78 6.82 -2.48
C ALA A 52 -4.23 6.83 -2.50
N ARG A 53 -3.61 6.75 -3.68
CA ARG A 53 -2.14 6.84 -3.84
C ARG A 53 -1.58 8.14 -3.27
N ARG A 54 -2.26 9.26 -3.50
CA ARG A 54 -1.86 10.59 -3.00
C ARG A 54 -1.99 10.69 -1.48
N LEU A 55 -3.09 10.22 -0.91
CA LEU A 55 -3.32 10.23 0.52
C LEU A 55 -2.27 9.41 1.26
N VAL A 56 -1.95 8.22 0.75
CA VAL A 56 -0.88 7.38 1.31
C VAL A 56 0.49 8.04 1.16
N ALA A 57 0.76 8.74 0.06
CA ALA A 57 2.03 9.49 -0.11
C ALA A 57 2.16 10.60 0.93
N GLY A 58 1.09 11.35 1.15
CA GLY A 58 1.06 12.39 2.18
C GLY A 58 1.28 11.80 3.57
N LEU A 59 0.65 10.67 3.90
CA LEU A 59 0.85 10.00 5.20
C LEU A 59 2.22 9.32 5.36
N GLU A 60 2.92 9.00 4.28
CA GLU A 60 4.33 8.55 4.34
C GLU A 60 5.26 9.73 4.63
N HIS A 61 4.95 10.92 4.10
CA HIS A 61 5.72 12.14 4.34
C HIS A 61 5.43 12.76 5.71
N GLU A 62 4.17 12.79 6.12
CA GLU A 62 3.66 13.34 7.37
C GLU A 62 2.83 12.27 8.13
N PRO A 63 3.49 11.38 8.90
CA PRO A 63 2.84 10.21 9.51
C PRO A 63 1.67 10.51 10.45
N GLU A 64 1.72 11.65 11.15
CA GLU A 64 0.68 12.09 12.09
C GLU A 64 -0.55 12.70 11.37
N GLY A 65 -0.41 13.01 10.08
CA GLY A 65 -1.44 13.63 9.26
C GLY A 65 -1.02 14.97 8.66
N PHE A 66 -1.80 15.43 7.69
CA PHE A 66 -1.53 16.66 6.93
C PHE A 66 -2.84 17.35 6.52
N SER A 67 -2.74 18.64 6.21
CA SER A 67 -3.86 19.41 5.64
C SER A 67 -3.85 19.31 4.12
N MET A 68 -4.96 18.88 3.53
CA MET A 68 -5.11 18.70 2.10
C MET A 68 -6.12 19.70 1.52
N PRO A 69 -5.69 20.73 0.79
CA PRO A 69 -6.62 21.66 0.14
C PRO A 69 -7.53 20.94 -0.86
N THR A 70 -8.84 21.03 -0.64
CA THR A 70 -9.85 20.29 -1.40
C THR A 70 -9.87 20.69 -2.87
N GLU A 71 -9.87 21.99 -3.14
CA GLU A 71 -10.01 22.51 -4.50
C GLU A 71 -8.75 22.26 -5.34
N ASP A 72 -7.56 22.50 -4.78
CA ASP A 72 -6.30 22.26 -5.50
C ASP A 72 -6.10 20.77 -5.77
N THR A 73 -6.43 19.91 -4.79
CA THR A 73 -6.38 18.45 -4.99
C THR A 73 -7.37 18.00 -6.06
N ALA A 74 -8.58 18.57 -6.10
CA ALA A 74 -9.55 18.27 -7.15
C ALA A 74 -8.99 18.63 -8.54
N ARG A 75 -8.41 19.83 -8.71
CA ARG A 75 -7.78 20.25 -9.98
C ARG A 75 -6.61 19.36 -10.37
N MET A 76 -5.75 18.97 -9.41
CA MET A 76 -4.64 18.05 -9.66
C MET A 76 -5.10 16.66 -10.10
N LEU A 77 -6.29 16.21 -9.69
CA LEU A 77 -6.91 14.96 -10.12
C LEU A 77 -7.69 15.09 -11.44
N GLY A 78 -7.66 16.26 -12.09
CA GLY A 78 -8.41 16.54 -13.31
C GLY A 78 -9.92 16.63 -13.09
N LEU A 79 -10.37 16.88 -11.85
CA LEU A 79 -11.77 17.05 -11.53
C LEU A 79 -12.19 18.50 -11.77
N GLY A 80 -13.35 18.68 -12.42
CA GLY A 80 -13.89 20.01 -12.69
C GLY A 80 -14.17 20.81 -11.42
N ALA A 81 -14.02 22.13 -11.51
CA ALA A 81 -14.12 23.11 -10.42
C ALA A 81 -15.52 23.26 -9.77
N ARG A 82 -16.48 22.38 -10.11
CA ARG A 82 -17.77 22.35 -9.43
C ARG A 82 -17.57 21.82 -8.01
N GLY A 83 -17.36 22.74 -7.07
CA GLY A 83 -17.32 22.45 -5.63
C GLY A 83 -18.68 22.00 -5.10
N GLY A 84 -18.77 21.85 -3.78
CA GLY A 84 -20.00 21.46 -3.10
C GLY A 84 -19.99 20.02 -2.59
N ARG A 85 -20.89 19.74 -1.64
CA ARG A 85 -21.02 18.45 -0.94
C ARG A 85 -21.31 17.29 -1.89
N ARG A 86 -21.94 17.57 -3.02
CA ARG A 86 -22.24 16.58 -4.09
C ARG A 86 -21.26 16.66 -5.27
N GLY A 87 -20.19 17.45 -5.16
CA GLY A 87 -19.20 17.65 -6.22
C GLY A 87 -18.38 16.38 -6.53
N PRO A 88 -17.70 16.31 -7.69
CA PRO A 88 -16.94 15.13 -8.11
C PRO A 88 -15.82 14.76 -7.13
N PHE A 89 -15.19 15.73 -6.47
CA PHE A 89 -14.20 15.45 -5.43
C PHE A 89 -14.82 14.76 -4.21
N GLN A 90 -15.93 15.29 -3.70
CA GLN A 90 -16.65 14.69 -2.57
C GLN A 90 -17.21 13.30 -2.91
N ARG A 91 -17.66 13.07 -4.14
CA ARG A 91 -18.03 11.72 -4.61
C ARG A 91 -16.83 10.77 -4.65
N THR A 92 -15.64 11.27 -4.97
CA THR A 92 -14.40 10.47 -4.96
C THR A 92 -14.00 10.09 -3.53
N VAL A 93 -14.05 11.03 -2.59
CA VAL A 93 -13.84 10.76 -1.16
C VAL A 93 -14.91 9.79 -0.62
N GLY A 94 -16.18 10.03 -0.93
CA GLY A 94 -17.29 9.15 -0.56
C GLY A 94 -17.14 7.74 -1.15
N ARG A 95 -16.53 7.60 -2.32
CA ARG A 95 -16.21 6.29 -2.90
C ARG A 95 -15.12 5.57 -2.11
N LEU A 96 -14.06 6.26 -1.70
CA LEU A 96 -13.07 5.67 -0.78
C LEU A 96 -13.72 5.23 0.54
N ALA A 97 -14.66 6.03 1.06
CA ALA A 97 -15.44 5.66 2.25
C ALA A 97 -16.34 4.44 2.03
N GLN A 98 -17.03 4.35 0.88
CA GLN A 98 -17.86 3.21 0.50
C GLN A 98 -17.06 1.90 0.48
N PHE A 99 -15.80 1.95 0.03
CA PHE A 99 -14.90 0.80 0.01
C PHE A 99 -14.11 0.63 1.32
N ARG A 100 -14.43 1.42 2.36
CA ARG A 100 -13.79 1.43 3.69
C ARG A 100 -12.28 1.67 3.64
N LEU A 101 -11.82 2.43 2.65
CA LEU A 101 -10.42 2.87 2.52
C LEU A 101 -10.18 4.21 3.22
N ALA A 102 -11.26 4.97 3.43
CA ALA A 102 -11.25 6.17 4.24
C ALA A 102 -12.49 6.21 5.14
N PHE A 103 -12.45 7.04 6.17
CA PHE A 103 -13.57 7.34 7.05
C PHE A 103 -13.64 8.85 7.26
N LEU A 104 -14.81 9.42 7.03
CA LEU A 104 -15.07 10.84 7.29
C LEU A 104 -15.28 11.01 8.80
N ASP A 105 -14.45 11.86 9.41
CA ASP A 105 -14.46 12.12 10.85
C ASP A 105 -14.78 13.59 11.10
N GLY A 106 -16.05 13.89 11.37
CA GLY A 106 -16.55 15.26 11.44
C GLY A 106 -16.67 15.92 10.06
N ASP A 107 -16.57 17.25 10.03
CA ASP A 107 -16.83 18.07 8.83
C ASP A 107 -15.64 18.13 7.87
N ASP A 108 -14.40 18.08 8.40
CA ASP A 108 -13.16 18.22 7.63
C ASP A 108 -12.14 17.10 7.90
N GLY A 109 -12.40 16.18 8.82
CA GLY A 109 -11.50 15.06 9.09
C GLY A 109 -11.66 13.91 8.10
N LEU A 110 -10.52 13.34 7.69
CA LEU A 110 -10.46 12.16 6.84
C LEU A 110 -9.44 11.16 7.39
N LEU A 111 -9.90 10.08 7.99
CA LEU A 111 -9.05 8.96 8.39
C LEU A 111 -8.80 8.07 7.17
N VAL A 112 -7.54 7.70 6.89
CA VAL A 112 -7.18 6.96 5.67
C VAL A 112 -6.35 5.72 5.99
N ARG A 113 -6.72 4.60 5.36
CA ARG A 113 -5.93 3.37 5.40
C ARG A 113 -4.72 3.49 4.48
N ARG A 114 -3.54 3.11 4.97
CA ARG A 114 -2.30 3.11 4.17
C ARG A 114 -2.19 1.91 3.22
N ARG A 115 -2.94 0.84 3.52
CA ARG A 115 -2.96 -0.40 2.75
C ARG A 115 -4.38 -0.76 2.32
N LEU A 116 -4.50 -1.28 1.11
CA LEU A 116 -5.75 -1.82 0.59
C LEU A 116 -5.93 -3.27 1.07
N PRO A 117 -7.13 -3.67 1.52
CA PRO A 117 -7.39 -5.06 1.81
C PRO A 117 -7.37 -5.89 0.52
N GLY A 118 -7.13 -7.19 0.65
CA GLY A 118 -7.46 -8.12 -0.42
C GLY A 118 -8.96 -8.06 -0.75
N LEU A 119 -9.31 -8.23 -2.01
CA LEU A 119 -10.71 -8.24 -2.43
C LEU A 119 -11.48 -9.39 -1.78
N SER A 120 -12.65 -9.06 -1.23
CA SER A 120 -13.61 -10.07 -0.78
C SER A 120 -14.16 -10.87 -1.97
N ARG A 121 -14.68 -12.07 -1.70
CA ARG A 121 -15.30 -12.93 -2.73
C ARG A 121 -16.40 -12.20 -3.52
N THR A 122 -17.22 -11.40 -2.84
CA THR A 122 -18.29 -10.59 -3.46
C THR A 122 -17.76 -9.43 -4.31
N GLN A 123 -16.56 -8.93 -4.05
CA GLN A 123 -15.91 -7.93 -4.90
C GLN A 123 -15.29 -8.57 -6.13
N VAL A 124 -14.66 -9.74 -5.97
CA VAL A 124 -14.10 -10.51 -7.09
C VAL A 124 -15.17 -10.90 -8.10
N THR A 125 -16.37 -11.29 -7.66
CA THR A 125 -17.47 -11.63 -8.58
C THR A 125 -17.90 -10.48 -9.49
N LYS A 126 -17.65 -9.23 -9.09
CA LYS A 126 -17.92 -8.02 -9.90
C LYS A 126 -16.85 -7.74 -10.96
N LEU A 127 -15.69 -8.41 -10.89
CA LEU A 127 -14.63 -8.24 -11.87
C LEU A 127 -14.98 -8.97 -13.19
N PRO A 128 -14.48 -8.48 -14.34
CA PRO A 128 -14.48 -9.22 -15.61
C PRO A 128 -13.86 -10.61 -15.48
N ALA A 129 -14.30 -11.57 -16.30
CA ALA A 129 -13.85 -12.96 -16.23
C ALA A 129 -12.31 -13.14 -16.26
N PRO A 130 -11.55 -12.42 -17.11
CA PRO A 130 -10.09 -12.53 -17.11
C PRO A 130 -9.47 -12.12 -15.77
N LEU A 131 -9.99 -11.08 -15.13
CA LEU A 131 -9.47 -10.59 -13.85
C LEU A 131 -9.85 -11.50 -12.68
N ARG A 132 -10.98 -12.22 -12.75
CA ARG A 132 -11.32 -13.24 -11.76
C ARG A 132 -10.33 -14.40 -11.79
N LEU A 133 -10.03 -14.91 -12.99
CA LEU A 133 -9.03 -15.98 -13.18
C LEU A 133 -7.64 -15.53 -12.73
N ALA A 134 -7.24 -14.30 -13.09
CA ALA A 134 -5.97 -13.75 -12.63
C ALA A 134 -5.91 -13.59 -11.11
N HIS A 135 -7.02 -13.22 -10.46
CA HIS A 135 -7.10 -13.12 -9.01
C HIS A 135 -6.99 -14.49 -8.33
N ASP A 136 -7.66 -15.51 -8.87
CA ASP A 136 -7.54 -16.89 -8.37
C ASP A 136 -6.10 -17.40 -8.49
N HIS A 137 -5.42 -17.10 -9.60
CA HIS A 137 -4.01 -17.43 -9.78
C HIS A 137 -3.12 -16.69 -8.77
N TRP A 138 -3.30 -15.38 -8.61
CA TRP A 138 -2.58 -14.55 -7.63
C TRP A 138 -2.74 -15.12 -6.22
N ARG A 139 -3.98 -15.49 -5.84
CA ARG A 139 -4.26 -16.11 -4.55
C ARG A 139 -3.56 -17.45 -4.40
N ALA A 140 -3.63 -18.32 -5.40
CA ALA A 140 -2.95 -19.61 -5.38
C ALA A 140 -1.43 -19.45 -5.31
N GLU A 141 -0.84 -18.40 -5.90
CA GLU A 141 0.58 -18.08 -5.77
C GLU A 141 0.94 -17.55 -4.38
N ALA A 142 0.10 -16.69 -3.81
CA ALA A 142 0.29 -16.17 -2.46
C ALA A 142 0.14 -17.28 -1.40
N GLU A 143 -0.79 -18.23 -1.59
CA GLU A 143 -0.92 -19.42 -0.75
C GLU A 143 0.25 -20.40 -0.96
N ARG A 144 0.82 -20.44 -2.17
CA ARG A 144 2.10 -21.12 -2.48
C ARG A 144 3.33 -20.32 -2.07
N ALA A 145 3.19 -19.23 -1.29
CA ALA A 145 4.31 -18.45 -0.80
C ALA A 145 5.43 -19.39 -0.30
N PRO A 146 6.69 -19.10 -0.65
CA PRO A 146 7.76 -20.07 -0.57
C PRO A 146 7.85 -20.63 0.84
N GLY A 147 7.69 -21.95 0.97
CA GLY A 147 7.88 -22.64 2.24
C GLY A 147 9.27 -22.33 2.80
N LEU A 148 9.46 -22.57 4.11
CA LEU A 148 10.73 -22.33 4.81
C LEU A 148 12.00 -22.75 4.03
N PRO A 149 12.05 -23.87 3.28
CA PRO A 149 13.22 -24.23 2.48
C PRO A 149 13.60 -23.20 1.41
N VAL A 150 12.63 -22.63 0.71
CA VAL A 150 12.88 -21.65 -0.37
C VAL A 150 13.25 -20.28 0.22
N LEU A 151 12.61 -19.87 1.32
CA LEU A 151 13.02 -18.67 2.05
C LEU A 151 14.45 -18.77 2.57
N ARG A 152 14.84 -19.94 3.08
CA ARG A 152 16.21 -20.21 3.52
C ARG A 152 17.22 -20.15 2.39
N GLU A 153 16.89 -20.67 1.20
CA GLU A 153 17.80 -20.60 0.05
C GLU A 153 17.95 -19.16 -0.45
N ARG A 154 16.83 -18.41 -0.55
CA ARG A 154 16.87 -16.99 -0.95
C ARG A 154 17.67 -16.13 0.03
N SER A 155 17.47 -16.31 1.35
CA SER A 155 18.22 -15.55 2.35
C SER A 155 19.72 -15.86 2.28
N ARG A 156 20.09 -17.12 2.02
CA ARG A 156 21.49 -17.55 1.80
C ARG A 156 22.11 -16.91 0.58
N THR A 157 21.42 -16.92 -0.57
CA THR A 157 21.90 -16.26 -1.79
C THR A 157 22.12 -14.78 -1.54
N LEU A 158 21.16 -14.09 -0.92
CA LEU A 158 21.29 -12.66 -0.60
C LEU A 158 22.45 -12.39 0.37
N ALA A 159 22.59 -13.19 1.43
CA ALA A 159 23.71 -13.05 2.38
C ALA A 159 25.07 -13.20 1.69
N LEU A 160 25.21 -14.18 0.78
CA LEU A 160 26.43 -14.39 0.04
C LEU A 160 26.74 -13.22 -0.89
N THR A 161 25.75 -12.74 -1.65
CA THR A 161 25.91 -11.59 -2.53
C THR A 161 26.31 -10.33 -1.76
N LEU A 162 25.68 -10.05 -0.62
CA LEU A 162 26.01 -8.88 0.19
C LEU A 162 27.45 -8.94 0.75
N LEU A 163 27.88 -10.10 1.25
CA LEU A 163 29.28 -10.28 1.67
C LEU A 163 30.28 -10.13 0.50
N GLN A 164 29.92 -10.63 -0.68
CA GLN A 164 30.74 -10.46 -1.89
C GLN A 164 30.86 -8.99 -2.34
N LEU A 165 29.83 -8.19 -2.05
CA LEU A 165 29.83 -6.74 -2.27
C LEU A 165 30.58 -5.96 -1.18
N GLY A 166 31.12 -6.65 -0.16
CA GLY A 166 31.92 -6.04 0.90
C GLY A 166 31.12 -5.54 2.11
N GLU A 167 29.83 -5.89 2.21
CA GLU A 167 29.01 -5.55 3.37
C GLU A 167 29.53 -6.27 4.63
N THR A 168 29.48 -5.59 5.78
CA THR A 168 29.87 -6.23 7.04
C THR A 168 28.83 -7.27 7.47
N PRO A 169 29.21 -8.29 8.24
CA PRO A 169 28.26 -9.28 8.74
C PRO A 169 27.05 -8.66 9.48
N GLY A 170 27.26 -7.58 10.22
CA GLY A 170 26.19 -6.85 10.92
C GLY A 170 25.22 -6.18 9.95
N ASP A 171 25.75 -5.57 8.89
CA ASP A 171 24.96 -4.92 7.85
C ASP A 171 24.15 -5.95 7.05
N VAL A 172 24.73 -7.12 6.76
CA VAL A 172 24.02 -8.24 6.11
C VAL A 172 22.79 -8.69 6.91
N GLU A 173 22.95 -8.96 8.21
CA GLU A 173 21.81 -9.36 9.07
C GLU A 173 20.77 -8.24 9.22
N ALA A 174 21.21 -6.98 9.31
CA ALA A 174 20.31 -5.84 9.32
C ALA A 174 19.52 -5.71 8.00
N HIS A 175 20.20 -5.92 6.86
CA HIS A 175 19.59 -5.88 5.54
C HIS A 175 18.56 -6.99 5.35
N LEU A 176 18.87 -8.23 5.73
CA LEU A 176 17.93 -9.35 5.65
C LEU A 176 16.69 -9.14 6.54
N ARG A 177 16.86 -8.59 7.75
CA ARG A 177 15.73 -8.22 8.61
C ARG A 177 14.87 -7.11 8.00
N ARG A 178 15.49 -6.11 7.37
CA ARG A 178 14.76 -5.06 6.63
C ARG A 178 13.95 -5.63 5.48
N LEU A 179 14.45 -6.69 4.83
CA LEU A 179 13.72 -7.47 3.81
C LEU A 179 12.72 -8.48 4.40
N ARG A 180 12.43 -8.40 5.71
CA ARG A 180 11.46 -9.22 6.45
C ARG A 180 11.82 -10.72 6.54
N PHE A 181 13.09 -11.09 6.41
CA PHE A 181 13.51 -12.44 6.82
C PHE A 181 13.52 -12.53 8.36
N HIS A 182 13.01 -13.64 8.88
CA HIS A 182 13.03 -13.91 10.32
C HIS A 182 14.48 -13.87 10.85
N PRO A 183 14.75 -13.32 12.05
CA PRO A 183 16.12 -13.20 12.59
C PRO A 183 16.92 -14.51 12.57
N ALA A 184 16.28 -15.64 12.89
CA ALA A 184 16.92 -16.95 12.81
C ALA A 184 17.35 -17.33 11.38
N LEU A 185 16.53 -17.02 10.37
CA LEU A 185 16.88 -17.27 8.96
C LEU A 185 17.98 -16.32 8.47
N ALA A 186 18.00 -15.07 8.96
CA ALA A 186 19.05 -14.11 8.65
C ALA A 186 20.40 -14.58 9.23
N HIS A 187 20.40 -15.01 10.49
CA HIS A 187 21.58 -15.56 11.16
C HIS A 187 22.10 -16.84 10.48
N ASP A 188 21.20 -17.79 10.21
CA ASP A 188 21.53 -19.03 9.50
C ASP A 188 22.11 -18.75 8.11
N ALA A 189 21.55 -17.78 7.39
CA ALA A 189 22.01 -17.39 6.06
C ALA A 189 23.40 -16.76 6.09
N LEU A 190 23.65 -15.83 7.02
CA LEU A 190 24.97 -15.22 7.21
C LEU A 190 26.01 -16.29 7.55
N ARG A 191 25.70 -17.18 8.49
CA ARG A 191 26.60 -18.26 8.88
C ARG A 191 26.94 -19.16 7.71
N TRP A 192 25.94 -19.52 6.90
CA TRP A 192 26.15 -20.31 5.68
C TRP A 192 26.99 -19.55 4.64
N ALA A 193 26.71 -18.27 4.41
CA ALA A 193 27.42 -17.47 3.40
C ALA A 193 28.90 -17.32 3.74
N ARG A 194 29.24 -17.14 5.03
CA ARG A 194 30.63 -17.06 5.50
C ARG A 194 31.43 -18.35 5.26
N THR A 195 30.80 -19.53 5.21
CA THR A 195 31.53 -20.77 4.86
C THR A 195 31.77 -20.93 3.37
N ARG A 196 31.09 -20.12 2.54
CA ARG A 196 31.17 -20.13 1.07
C ARG A 196 31.99 -18.97 0.50
N LEU A 197 32.43 -18.02 1.32
CA LEU A 197 33.30 -16.95 0.87
C LEU A 197 34.68 -17.50 0.47
N PRO A 198 35.25 -17.09 -0.68
CA PRO A 198 36.63 -17.37 -1.02
C PRO A 198 37.57 -16.79 0.05
N LYS A 199 38.62 -17.53 0.45
CA LYS A 199 39.58 -17.11 1.49
C LYS A 199 40.41 -15.87 1.09
N ASP A 200 40.34 -15.52 -0.18
CA ASP A 200 41.04 -14.48 -0.92
C ASP A 200 40.25 -13.17 -0.98
N LEU A 201 38.97 -13.16 -0.62
CA LEU A 201 38.18 -11.94 -0.47
C LEU A 201 38.42 -11.36 0.93
N LYS A 202 39.32 -10.38 1.05
CA LYS A 202 39.50 -9.61 2.29
C LYS A 202 38.24 -8.79 2.54
N LEU A 203 37.43 -9.24 3.50
CA LEU A 203 36.37 -8.42 4.08
C LEU A 203 37.04 -7.18 4.72
N PRO A 204 36.51 -5.97 4.47
CA PRO A 204 37.00 -4.75 5.10
C PRO A 204 36.86 -4.78 6.62
#